data_AF-A0AB36ZP21-F1
#
_entry.id   AF-A0AB36ZP21-F1
#
_cell.length_a   1.000
_cell.length_b   1.000
_cell.length_c   1.000
_cell.angle_alpha   90.00
_cell.angle_beta   90.00
_cell.angle_gamma   90.00
#
_symmetry.space_group_name_H-M   'P 1'
#
loop_
_entity.id
_entity.type
_entity.pdbx_description
1 polymer ?
#
loop_
_entity_poly.entity_id
_entity_poly.type
_entity_poly.pdbx_seq_one_letter_code
_entity_poly.pdbx_strand_id
1 'polypeptide(L)'
;MADDQTGPEPTYPAPQPDQLAPERGRRALPTDDKDHPAESTAPAPEGLAPKPDVPAAEHGTTSALAGPQRRGVAPALPRVLPVVTAAGGLLIGIVLGLWVLPAIGSAVGSVGPTAIETALETCDISPGGYFALGDDGTSLSMQTEGAESPGADLADVACVLTEVDVPDSVLTRIDSTRALDGRQEASWDDLDASWGYHPDDGLDLVLERHRD
;
A
#
# COMPACT_ATOMS: atom_id res chain seq x y z
N MET A 1 -2.73 16.86 -52.83
CA MET A 1 -2.91 18.28 -52.44
C MET A 1 -2.60 18.29 -50.95
N ALA A 2 -1.45 18.86 -50.57
CA ALA A 2 -0.97 18.88 -49.20
C ALA A 2 -1.36 20.23 -48.60
N ASP A 3 -2.14 20.20 -47.53
CA ASP A 3 -2.55 21.38 -46.78
C ASP A 3 -1.39 21.88 -45.92
N ASP A 4 -0.90 23.06 -46.28
CA ASP A 4 0.10 23.86 -45.56
C ASP A 4 -0.58 24.50 -44.33
N GLN A 5 -0.42 23.89 -43.16
CA GLN A 5 -0.87 24.46 -41.88
C GLN A 5 0.30 25.10 -41.14
N THR A 6 0.77 26.24 -41.64
CA THR A 6 1.67 27.12 -40.90
C THR A 6 0.87 28.33 -40.41
N GLY A 7 0.26 28.20 -39.23
CA GLY A 7 -0.37 29.34 -38.55
C GLY A 7 0.70 30.33 -38.05
N PRO A 8 0.41 31.64 -37.98
CA PRO A 8 1.39 32.62 -37.52
C PRO A 8 1.72 32.43 -36.03
N GLU A 9 3.01 32.42 -35.71
CA GLU A 9 3.52 32.40 -34.34
C GLU A 9 2.97 33.60 -33.54
N PRO A 10 2.42 33.40 -32.33
CA PRO A 10 1.98 34.50 -31.49
C PRO A 10 3.19 35.34 -31.06
N THR A 11 3.32 36.52 -31.66
CA THR A 11 4.33 37.49 -31.25
C THR A 11 3.91 38.13 -29.93
N TYR A 12 4.47 37.64 -28.82
CA TYR A 12 4.32 38.30 -27.53
C TYR A 12 5.19 39.57 -27.50
N PRO A 13 4.61 40.77 -27.29
CA PRO A 13 5.38 41.97 -27.14
C PRO A 13 6.22 41.90 -25.86
N ALA A 14 7.47 42.38 -25.93
CA ALA A 14 8.29 42.56 -24.73
C ALA A 14 7.56 43.48 -23.73
N PRO A 15 7.60 43.17 -22.43
CA PRO A 15 6.95 44.00 -21.41
C PRO A 15 7.53 45.42 -21.44
N GLN A 16 6.65 46.42 -21.31
CA GLN A 16 7.07 47.82 -21.32
C GLN A 16 7.81 48.18 -20.02
N PRO A 17 8.80 49.10 -20.05
CA PRO A 17 9.64 49.42 -18.89
C PRO A 17 8.88 49.89 -17.64
N ASP A 18 7.68 50.42 -17.80
CA ASP A 18 6.77 50.88 -16.75
C ASP A 18 5.99 49.73 -16.08
N GLN A 19 6.00 48.53 -16.65
CA GLN A 19 5.46 47.31 -16.02
C GLN A 19 6.48 46.57 -15.15
N LEU A 20 7.74 47.01 -15.13
CA LEU A 20 8.74 46.49 -14.18
C LEU A 20 8.41 47.06 -12.80
N ALA A 21 7.95 46.20 -11.90
CA ALA A 21 7.76 46.56 -10.50
C ALA A 21 9.07 47.17 -9.93
N PRO A 22 8.99 48.22 -9.10
CA PRO A 22 10.19 48.79 -8.50
C PRO A 22 10.88 47.72 -7.66
N GLU A 23 12.18 47.50 -7.93
CA GLU A 23 13.02 46.58 -7.16
C GLU A 23 12.86 46.89 -5.68
N ARG A 24 12.14 46.02 -4.97
CA ARG A 24 11.92 46.14 -3.52
C ARG A 24 13.30 46.04 -2.88
N GLY A 25 13.80 47.19 -2.40
CA GLY A 25 15.19 47.41 -2.03
C GLY A 25 15.80 46.22 -1.28
N ARG A 26 16.92 45.72 -1.82
CA ARG A 26 17.82 44.80 -1.11
C ARG A 26 18.24 45.46 0.20
N ARG A 27 17.58 45.07 1.29
CA ARG A 27 18.05 45.35 2.64
C ARG A 27 19.31 44.52 2.83
N ALA A 28 20.45 45.19 2.99
CA ALA A 28 21.71 44.56 3.34
C ALA A 28 21.52 43.71 4.61
N LEU A 29 21.93 42.44 4.56
CA LEU A 29 21.96 41.57 5.73
C LEU A 29 23.01 42.10 6.71
N PRO A 30 22.70 42.19 8.03
CA PRO A 30 23.71 42.48 9.03
C PRO A 30 24.73 41.33 9.04
N THR A 31 25.98 41.63 8.74
CA THR A 31 27.11 40.75 9.02
C THR A 31 27.63 41.09 10.41
N ASP A 32 27.23 40.33 11.43
CA ASP A 32 28.05 40.01 12.61
C ASP A 32 27.21 39.26 13.64
N ASP A 33 27.56 37.98 13.87
CA ASP A 33 27.58 37.39 15.20
C ASP A 33 28.56 36.21 15.14
N LYS A 34 29.85 36.54 15.25
CA LYS A 34 30.84 35.61 15.79
C LYS A 34 30.85 35.83 17.29
N ASP A 35 30.09 35.03 18.04
CA ASP A 35 30.42 34.55 19.38
C ASP A 35 29.18 33.91 20.03
N HIS A 36 28.91 32.66 19.67
CA HIS A 36 28.12 31.77 20.51
C HIS A 36 28.80 30.39 20.58
N PRO A 37 29.41 30.01 21.71
CA PRO A 37 29.71 28.61 21.96
C PRO A 37 28.38 27.86 22.12
N ALA A 38 28.10 26.95 21.18
CA ALA A 38 27.00 26.00 21.31
C ALA A 38 27.28 25.05 22.48
N GLU A 39 26.71 25.36 23.64
CA GLU A 39 26.59 24.43 24.76
C GLU A 39 25.61 23.34 24.34
N SER A 40 26.16 22.24 23.81
CA SER A 40 25.42 21.02 23.49
C SER A 40 25.11 20.28 24.79
N THR A 41 23.99 20.61 25.42
CA THR A 41 23.35 19.75 26.42
C THR A 41 22.19 19.04 25.75
N ALA A 42 22.48 17.92 25.09
CA ALA A 42 21.46 16.94 24.73
C ALA A 42 21.12 16.10 25.97
N PRO A 43 19.84 15.91 26.33
CA PRO A 43 19.48 14.92 27.34
C PRO A 43 19.71 13.50 26.79
N ALA A 44 20.32 12.66 27.62
CA ALA A 44 20.55 11.24 27.34
C ALA A 44 19.22 10.48 27.17
N PRO A 45 19.13 9.48 26.27
CA PRO A 45 17.99 8.57 26.25
C PRO A 45 18.02 7.65 27.48
N GLU A 46 17.05 7.85 28.37
CA GLU A 46 16.74 6.93 29.45
C GLU A 46 16.18 5.60 28.89
N GLY A 47 16.64 4.49 29.45
CA GLY A 47 15.80 3.31 29.66
C GLY A 47 15.81 2.24 28.57
N LEU A 48 16.76 1.32 28.66
CA LEU A 48 16.62 -0.07 28.20
C LEU A 48 15.33 -0.67 28.77
N ALA A 49 14.38 -1.04 27.91
CA ALA A 49 13.32 -1.97 28.27
C ALA A 49 13.84 -3.43 28.16
N PRO A 50 13.59 -4.30 29.17
CA PRO A 50 14.10 -5.66 29.21
C PRO A 50 13.35 -6.61 28.26
N LYS A 51 14.10 -7.54 27.67
CA LYS A 51 13.60 -8.65 26.86
C LYS A 51 12.72 -9.59 27.72
N PRO A 52 11.58 -10.07 27.21
CA PRO A 52 10.86 -11.17 27.86
C PRO A 52 11.66 -12.47 27.73
N ASP A 53 11.96 -13.09 28.86
CA ASP A 53 12.55 -14.42 28.97
C ASP A 53 11.60 -15.48 28.39
N VAL A 54 12.07 -16.23 27.39
CA VAL A 54 11.43 -17.45 26.92
C VAL A 54 11.97 -18.60 27.77
N PRO A 55 11.15 -19.26 28.62
CA PRO A 55 11.62 -20.46 29.29
C PRO A 55 11.67 -21.63 28.30
N ALA A 56 12.88 -22.15 28.12
CA ALA A 56 13.11 -23.51 27.66
C ALA A 56 12.79 -24.49 28.81
N ALA A 57 11.95 -25.49 28.53
CA ALA A 57 11.90 -26.75 29.26
C ALA A 57 11.40 -27.80 28.25
N GLU A 58 12.29 -28.55 27.62
CA GLU A 58 12.96 -29.75 28.16
C GLU A 58 12.02 -30.95 28.30
N HIS A 59 12.50 -32.05 27.73
CA HIS A 59 11.87 -33.34 27.58
C HIS A 59 11.53 -34.01 28.91
N GLY A 60 10.30 -34.53 29.04
CA GLY A 60 9.90 -35.47 30.08
C GLY A 60 9.52 -36.82 29.47
N THR A 61 10.40 -37.80 29.60
CA THR A 61 10.19 -39.19 29.21
C THR A 61 9.48 -39.99 30.33
N THR A 62 8.76 -41.04 29.90
CA THR A 62 8.40 -42.30 30.59
C THR A 62 7.17 -42.47 31.49
N SER A 63 6.37 -43.47 31.07
CA SER A 63 5.69 -44.55 31.82
C SER A 63 4.59 -44.23 32.84
N ALA A 64 3.39 -44.79 32.63
CA ALA A 64 3.11 -46.18 33.01
C ALA A 64 1.65 -46.61 32.75
N LEU A 65 1.53 -47.90 32.39
CA LEU A 65 0.46 -48.86 32.75
C LEU A 65 -0.90 -48.83 32.04
N ALA A 66 -0.93 -49.70 31.02
CA ALA A 66 -2.00 -50.62 30.66
C ALA A 66 -3.14 -50.80 31.70
N GLY A 67 -4.36 -50.47 31.26
CA GLY A 67 -5.62 -50.90 31.86
C GLY A 67 -6.44 -51.75 30.86
N PRO A 68 -7.19 -52.77 31.32
CA PRO A 68 -7.63 -53.87 30.47
C PRO A 68 -8.88 -53.58 29.63
N GLN A 69 -8.86 -54.21 28.45
CA GLN A 69 -9.92 -54.39 27.46
C GLN A 69 -11.28 -54.74 28.06
N ARG A 70 -12.33 -54.01 27.67
CA ARG A 70 -13.71 -54.52 27.68
C ARG A 70 -14.25 -54.63 26.26
N ARG A 71 -14.30 -55.88 25.78
CA ARG A 71 -15.06 -56.32 24.62
C ARG A 71 -16.54 -56.07 24.88
N GLY A 72 -17.11 -55.10 24.17
CA GLY A 72 -18.55 -54.91 24.06
C GLY A 72 -19.04 -55.51 22.75
N VAL A 73 -19.89 -56.53 22.85
CA VAL A 73 -20.51 -57.27 21.76
C VAL A 73 -21.41 -56.35 20.93
N ALA A 74 -21.20 -56.27 19.62
CA ALA A 74 -22.12 -55.61 18.71
C ALA A 74 -23.35 -56.49 18.48
N PRO A 75 -24.59 -55.99 18.67
CA PRO A 75 -25.77 -56.72 18.20
C PRO A 75 -25.96 -56.48 16.69
N ALA A 76 -26.04 -57.57 15.95
CA ALA A 76 -26.41 -57.62 14.54
C ALA A 76 -27.85 -57.13 14.36
N LEU A 77 -28.06 -56.11 13.52
CA LEU A 77 -29.39 -55.66 13.10
C LEU A 77 -29.88 -56.49 11.90
N PRO A 78 -31.15 -56.95 11.92
CA PRO A 78 -31.72 -57.74 10.83
C PRO A 78 -32.03 -56.87 9.61
N ARG A 79 -31.66 -57.36 8.44
CA ARG A 79 -32.14 -56.88 7.14
C ARG A 79 -33.65 -57.13 7.05
N VAL A 80 -34.43 -56.06 6.98
CA VAL A 80 -35.78 -56.09 6.41
C VAL A 80 -35.94 -54.89 5.47
N LEU A 81 -36.04 -55.21 4.18
CA LEU A 81 -36.41 -54.28 3.12
C LEU A 81 -37.93 -54.19 3.07
N PRO A 82 -38.51 -52.99 2.99
CA PRO A 82 -39.81 -52.84 2.36
C PRO A 82 -39.71 -51.99 1.09
N VAL A 83 -40.24 -52.59 0.04
CA VAL A 83 -40.55 -52.02 -1.27
C VAL A 83 -41.65 -50.96 -1.12
N VAL A 84 -41.33 -49.75 -1.59
CA VAL A 84 -42.19 -48.73 -2.26
C VAL A 84 -43.62 -48.52 -1.75
N THR A 85 -43.92 -47.32 -1.23
CA THR A 85 -45.02 -46.48 -1.75
C THR A 85 -44.70 -44.99 -1.59
N ALA A 86 -45.10 -44.24 -2.61
CA ALA A 86 -44.79 -42.85 -2.89
C ALA A 86 -45.58 -41.84 -2.04
N ALA A 87 -45.11 -40.58 -2.07
CA ALA A 87 -45.85 -39.33 -1.83
C ALA A 87 -45.96 -38.72 -0.41
N GLY A 88 -45.14 -39.11 0.58
CA GLY A 88 -45.23 -38.55 1.94
C GLY A 88 -43.95 -38.00 2.57
N GLY A 89 -42.83 -37.91 1.83
CA GLY A 89 -41.50 -37.74 2.44
C GLY A 89 -40.72 -36.47 2.08
N LEU A 90 -41.34 -35.45 1.46
CA LEU A 90 -40.60 -34.26 1.00
C LEU A 90 -40.59 -33.08 1.98
N LEU A 91 -41.34 -33.11 3.09
CA LEU A 91 -41.50 -31.91 3.95
C LEU A 91 -40.89 -32.00 5.36
N ILE A 92 -40.30 -33.13 5.76
CA ILE A 92 -39.68 -33.27 7.10
C ILE A 92 -38.22 -33.76 6.98
N GLY A 93 -37.51 -33.32 5.94
CA GLY A 93 -36.05 -33.50 5.81
C GLY A 93 -35.26 -32.20 5.82
N ILE A 94 -35.94 -31.04 5.77
CA ILE A 94 -35.31 -29.73 5.56
C ILE A 94 -35.00 -28.99 6.88
N VAL A 95 -35.51 -29.45 8.04
CA VAL A 95 -35.45 -28.64 9.29
C VAL A 95 -34.29 -29.02 10.23
N LEU A 96 -33.63 -30.17 10.10
CA LEU A 96 -32.61 -30.62 11.07
C LEU A 96 -31.23 -30.93 10.48
N GLY A 97 -30.91 -30.44 9.28
CA GLY A 97 -29.59 -30.58 8.66
C GLY A 97 -28.67 -29.37 8.82
N LEU A 98 -29.11 -28.31 9.51
CA LEU A 98 -28.52 -26.97 9.42
C LEU A 98 -27.81 -26.50 10.71
N TRP A 99 -27.17 -27.39 11.47
CA TRP A 99 -26.57 -26.97 12.76
C TRP A 99 -25.20 -27.52 13.14
N VAL A 100 -24.38 -27.99 12.18
CA VAL A 100 -22.94 -28.15 12.43
C VAL A 100 -22.17 -27.88 11.14
N LEU A 101 -21.69 -26.65 10.96
CA LEU A 101 -20.52 -26.39 10.13
C LEU A 101 -19.40 -25.89 11.07
N PRO A 102 -18.21 -26.53 11.07
CA PRO A 102 -17.08 -25.97 11.79
C PRO A 102 -16.68 -24.66 11.12
N ALA A 103 -16.45 -23.62 11.93
CA ALA A 103 -15.90 -22.35 11.47
C ALA A 103 -14.45 -22.57 10.99
N ILE A 104 -14.31 -22.98 9.73
CA ILE A 104 -13.04 -22.82 9.01
C ILE A 104 -13.03 -21.35 8.62
N GLY A 105 -12.29 -20.54 9.37
CA GLY A 105 -12.02 -19.16 9.01
C GLY A 105 -11.18 -19.15 7.75
N SER A 106 -11.82 -19.20 6.59
CA SER A 106 -11.14 -18.92 5.33
C SER A 106 -10.80 -17.44 5.35
N ALA A 107 -9.52 -17.11 5.50
CA ALA A 107 -8.98 -15.87 4.98
C ALA A 107 -9.17 -15.92 3.46
N VAL A 108 -10.39 -15.62 3.00
CA VAL A 108 -10.64 -15.26 1.62
C VAL A 108 -9.95 -13.91 1.44
N GLY A 109 -8.71 -13.95 0.95
CA GLY A 109 -8.11 -12.77 0.33
C GLY A 109 -9.12 -12.22 -0.68
N SER A 110 -9.29 -10.90 -0.70
CA SER A 110 -10.15 -10.19 -1.63
C SER A 110 -9.95 -10.73 -3.05
N VAL A 111 -10.99 -11.32 -3.63
CA VAL A 111 -10.97 -11.96 -4.97
C VAL A 111 -11.19 -10.93 -6.10
N GLY A 112 -10.98 -9.65 -5.81
CA GLY A 112 -11.18 -8.55 -6.75
C GLY A 112 -9.91 -7.75 -6.96
N PRO A 113 -9.85 -6.92 -8.03
CA PRO A 113 -8.72 -6.01 -8.25
C PRO A 113 -8.56 -5.07 -7.06
N THR A 114 -7.32 -4.75 -6.75
CA THR A 114 -6.97 -3.75 -5.74
C THR A 114 -7.27 -2.33 -6.26
N ALA A 115 -7.26 -1.33 -5.36
CA ALA A 115 -7.35 0.08 -5.75
C ALA A 115 -6.21 0.47 -6.71
N ILE A 116 -5.00 -0.04 -6.46
CA ILE A 116 -3.82 0.16 -7.29
C ILE A 116 -4.02 -0.42 -8.70
N GLU A 117 -4.49 -1.67 -8.81
CA GLU A 117 -4.77 -2.29 -10.11
C GLU A 117 -5.88 -1.56 -10.86
N THR A 118 -6.92 -1.13 -10.15
CA THR A 118 -8.02 -0.35 -10.73
C THR A 118 -7.52 0.99 -11.28
N ALA A 119 -6.63 1.67 -10.57
CA ALA A 119 -6.05 2.94 -11.01
C ALA A 119 -5.22 2.77 -12.30
N LEU A 120 -4.39 1.73 -12.39
CA LEU A 120 -3.64 1.44 -13.61
C LEU A 120 -4.56 1.13 -14.80
N GLU A 121 -5.64 0.38 -14.58
CA GLU A 121 -6.64 0.09 -15.61
C GLU A 121 -7.34 1.36 -16.09
N THR A 122 -7.82 2.22 -15.16
CA THR A 122 -8.49 3.48 -15.51
C THR A 122 -7.57 4.45 -16.25
N CYS A 123 -6.28 4.48 -15.90
CA CYS A 123 -5.28 5.32 -16.55
C CYS A 123 -4.72 4.72 -17.85
N ASP A 124 -5.23 3.56 -18.31
CA ASP A 124 -4.73 2.82 -19.48
C ASP A 124 -3.22 2.48 -19.39
N ILE A 125 -2.69 2.28 -18.18
CA ILE A 125 -1.28 1.97 -17.92
C ILE A 125 -1.09 0.46 -17.79
N SER A 126 -0.23 -0.10 -18.64
CA SER A 126 0.19 -1.49 -18.50
C SER A 126 1.34 -1.60 -17.49
N PRO A 127 1.25 -2.47 -16.47
CA PRO A 127 2.34 -2.70 -15.51
C PRO A 127 3.64 -3.13 -16.20
N GLY A 128 4.76 -2.64 -15.67
CA GLY A 128 6.10 -2.88 -16.18
C GLY A 128 6.90 -1.60 -16.36
N GLY A 129 8.22 -1.74 -16.54
CA GLY A 129 9.12 -0.59 -16.68
C GLY A 129 9.06 0.30 -15.43
N TYR A 130 8.55 1.52 -15.60
CA TYR A 130 8.44 2.55 -14.56
C TYR A 130 7.16 2.50 -13.74
N PHE A 131 6.29 1.50 -13.97
CA PHE A 131 5.12 1.19 -13.15
C PHE A 131 5.20 -0.27 -12.71
N ALA A 132 6.02 -0.54 -11.69
CA ALA A 132 6.26 -1.89 -11.21
C ALA A 132 5.21 -2.29 -10.16
N LEU A 133 4.20 -3.05 -10.62
CA LEU A 133 3.19 -3.65 -9.76
C LEU A 133 3.77 -4.87 -9.01
N GLY A 134 3.58 -4.90 -7.70
CA GLY A 134 4.11 -5.92 -6.79
C GLY A 134 3.06 -6.48 -5.84
N ASP A 135 3.49 -7.42 -5.00
CA ASP A 135 2.71 -8.00 -3.89
C ASP A 135 1.27 -8.39 -4.27
N ASP A 136 1.13 -9.15 -5.36
CA ASP A 136 -0.17 -9.60 -5.89
C ASP A 136 -1.16 -8.43 -6.10
N GLY A 137 -0.67 -7.30 -6.62
CA GLY A 137 -1.43 -6.09 -6.92
C GLY A 137 -1.46 -5.08 -5.77
N THR A 138 -0.90 -5.41 -4.60
CA THR A 138 -1.04 -4.58 -3.39
C THR A 138 0.08 -3.58 -3.17
N SER A 139 1.05 -3.51 -4.07
CA SER A 139 2.06 -2.46 -4.11
C SER A 139 2.33 -2.00 -5.54
N LEU A 140 2.69 -0.72 -5.70
CA LEU A 140 3.08 -0.14 -6.98
C LEU A 140 4.24 0.82 -6.79
N SER A 141 5.32 0.57 -7.50
CA SER A 141 6.47 1.46 -7.59
C SER A 141 6.42 2.25 -8.90
N MET A 142 6.60 3.57 -8.82
CA MET A 142 6.53 4.51 -9.93
C MET A 142 7.77 5.41 -9.96
N GLN A 143 8.41 5.51 -11.13
CA GLN A 143 9.58 6.36 -11.34
C GLN A 143 9.34 7.34 -12.48
N THR A 144 9.48 8.65 -12.25
CA THR A 144 9.37 9.65 -13.33
C THR A 144 10.71 9.87 -14.01
N GLU A 145 10.70 10.52 -15.18
CA GLU A 145 11.94 10.96 -15.83
C GLU A 145 12.73 11.95 -14.95
N GLY A 146 14.06 11.83 -14.99
CA GLY A 146 15.03 12.78 -14.45
C GLY A 146 16.01 13.25 -15.53
N ALA A 147 16.92 14.15 -15.18
CA ALA A 147 17.86 14.73 -16.15
C ALA A 147 18.81 13.69 -16.80
N GLU A 148 19.13 12.61 -16.08
CA GLU A 148 20.09 11.59 -16.52
C GLU A 148 19.47 10.19 -16.61
N SER A 149 18.21 10.03 -16.18
CA SER A 149 17.50 8.75 -16.11
C SER A 149 16.14 8.83 -16.80
N PRO A 150 15.83 7.90 -17.72
CA PRO A 150 14.50 7.85 -18.32
C PRO A 150 13.46 7.40 -17.27
N GLY A 151 12.20 7.75 -17.49
CA GLY A 151 11.12 7.40 -16.56
C GLY A 151 9.72 7.50 -17.16
N ALA A 152 8.71 7.32 -16.32
CA ALA A 152 7.30 7.50 -16.66
C ALA A 152 6.99 8.95 -17.01
N ASP A 153 5.96 9.14 -17.84
CA ASP A 153 5.36 10.45 -18.04
C ASP A 153 4.72 10.92 -16.73
N LEU A 154 4.91 12.20 -16.40
CA LEU A 154 4.37 12.77 -15.17
C LEU A 154 2.84 12.75 -15.16
N ALA A 155 2.18 12.87 -16.33
CA ALA A 155 0.74 12.80 -16.44
C ALA A 155 0.19 11.41 -16.08
N ASP A 156 0.91 10.34 -16.43
CA ASP A 156 0.52 8.97 -16.09
C ASP A 156 0.62 8.73 -14.58
N VAL A 157 1.73 9.18 -13.96
CA VAL A 157 1.88 9.12 -12.50
C VAL A 157 0.82 9.96 -11.79
N ALA A 158 0.53 11.17 -12.28
CA ALA A 158 -0.52 12.02 -11.73
C ALA A 158 -1.92 11.41 -11.89
N CYS A 159 -2.18 10.70 -12.99
CA CYS A 159 -3.43 9.95 -13.19
C CYS A 159 -3.58 8.88 -12.10
N VAL A 160 -2.56 8.04 -11.89
CA VAL A 160 -2.61 6.99 -10.86
C VAL A 160 -2.84 7.59 -9.47
N LEU A 161 -2.10 8.64 -9.12
CA LEU A 161 -2.23 9.33 -7.84
C LEU A 161 -3.66 9.88 -7.64
N THR A 162 -4.26 10.44 -8.69
CA THR A 162 -5.64 10.94 -8.67
C THR A 162 -6.65 9.81 -8.49
N GLU A 163 -6.48 8.69 -9.21
CA GLU A 163 -7.40 7.53 -9.14
C GLU A 163 -7.35 6.80 -7.79
N VAL A 164 -6.23 6.89 -7.06
CA VAL A 164 -6.13 6.39 -5.67
C VAL A 164 -6.53 7.44 -4.62
N ASP A 165 -7.24 8.49 -5.04
CA ASP A 165 -7.80 9.55 -4.19
C ASP A 165 -6.76 10.21 -3.26
N VAL A 166 -5.54 10.42 -3.75
CA VAL A 166 -4.48 11.02 -2.93
C VAL A 166 -4.92 12.41 -2.40
N PRO A 167 -4.75 12.71 -1.10
CA PRO A 167 -5.12 14.02 -0.57
C PRO A 167 -4.28 15.17 -1.17
N ASP A 168 -4.88 16.35 -1.40
CA ASP A 168 -4.18 17.56 -1.88
C ASP A 168 -2.93 17.91 -1.04
N SER A 169 -3.00 17.67 0.28
CA SER A 169 -1.88 17.91 1.20
C SER A 169 -0.71 16.94 0.99
N VAL A 170 -0.97 15.74 0.48
CA VAL A 170 0.05 14.75 0.12
C VAL A 170 0.63 15.11 -1.24
N LEU A 171 -0.18 15.45 -2.24
CA LEU A 171 0.29 15.96 -3.53
C LEU A 171 1.19 17.18 -3.38
N THR A 172 0.76 18.17 -2.59
CA THR A 172 1.58 19.37 -2.32
C THR A 172 2.93 19.01 -1.71
N ARG A 173 3.00 17.97 -0.87
CA ARG A 173 4.27 17.50 -0.29
C ARG A 173 5.11 16.79 -1.34
N ILE A 174 4.52 15.95 -2.19
CA ILE A 174 5.22 15.32 -3.32
C ILE A 174 5.83 16.39 -4.23
N ASP A 175 5.04 17.36 -4.68
CA ASP A 175 5.45 18.44 -5.58
C ASP A 175 6.54 19.35 -5.00
N SER A 176 6.59 19.50 -3.68
CA SER A 176 7.56 20.36 -2.99
C SER A 176 8.79 19.61 -2.46
N THR A 177 8.85 18.28 -2.66
CA THR A 177 9.97 17.46 -2.17
C THR A 177 11.24 17.75 -2.97
N ARG A 178 12.35 17.97 -2.27
CA ARG A 178 13.66 18.21 -2.87
C ARG A 178 14.60 17.06 -2.54
N ALA A 179 15.70 16.95 -3.28
CA ALA A 179 16.73 15.93 -3.06
C ALA A 179 17.31 15.87 -1.65
N LEU A 180 17.37 17.01 -0.96
CA LEU A 180 17.93 17.08 0.39
C LEU A 180 16.90 16.74 1.49
N ASP A 181 15.62 16.60 1.14
CA ASP A 181 14.57 16.28 2.11
C ASP A 181 14.57 14.77 2.45
N GLY A 182 15.16 13.93 1.59
CA GLY A 182 15.27 12.49 1.80
C GLY A 182 14.00 11.74 1.40
N ARG A 183 13.75 10.59 2.03
CA ARG A 183 12.50 9.85 1.85
C ARG A 183 11.41 10.44 2.74
N GLN A 184 10.29 10.72 2.10
CA GLN A 184 9.07 11.22 2.69
C GLN A 184 8.02 10.11 2.73
N GLU A 185 7.07 10.23 3.65
CA GLU A 185 6.01 9.24 3.88
C GLU A 185 4.66 9.91 4.12
N ALA A 186 3.58 9.22 3.76
CA ALA A 186 2.21 9.59 4.06
C ALA A 186 1.30 8.36 4.02
N SER A 187 0.18 8.43 4.74
CA SER A 187 -0.86 7.40 4.68
C SER A 187 -2.22 8.09 4.49
N TRP A 188 -3.10 7.45 3.72
CA TRP A 188 -4.50 7.83 3.56
C TRP A 188 -5.32 6.59 3.22
N ASP A 189 -6.57 6.57 3.66
CA ASP A 189 -7.47 5.43 3.48
C ASP A 189 -6.80 4.09 3.84
N ASP A 190 -6.67 3.17 2.89
CA ASP A 190 -5.99 1.88 3.04
C ASP A 190 -4.61 1.82 2.36
N LEU A 191 -4.01 2.98 2.08
CA LEU A 191 -2.73 3.11 1.40
C LEU A 191 -1.68 3.83 2.26
N ASP A 192 -0.46 3.30 2.19
CA ASP A 192 0.77 3.96 2.58
C ASP A 192 1.53 4.35 1.32
N ALA A 193 2.13 5.54 1.34
CA ALA A 193 3.04 6.00 0.31
C ALA A 193 4.36 6.42 0.90
N SER A 194 5.43 6.10 0.19
CA SER A 194 6.75 6.64 0.47
C SER A 194 7.37 7.11 -0.83
N TRP A 195 8.01 8.28 -0.81
CA TRP A 195 8.60 8.87 -2.01
C TRP A 195 9.88 9.64 -1.73
N GLY A 196 10.70 9.79 -2.75
CA GLY A 196 11.87 10.67 -2.77
C GLY A 196 12.02 11.30 -4.14
N TYR A 197 12.81 12.37 -4.23
CA TYR A 197 13.08 13.05 -5.49
C TYR A 197 14.57 13.29 -5.66
N HIS A 198 15.08 13.12 -6.88
CA HIS A 198 16.40 13.61 -7.27
C HIS A 198 16.34 14.24 -8.66
N PRO A 199 17.00 15.38 -8.94
CA PRO A 199 16.97 16.00 -10.27
C PRO A 199 17.42 15.07 -11.40
N ASP A 200 18.39 14.19 -11.13
CA ASP A 200 18.96 13.29 -12.14
C ASP A 200 18.09 12.04 -12.36
N ASP A 201 17.41 11.57 -11.30
CA ASP A 201 16.66 10.31 -11.32
C ASP A 201 15.13 10.47 -11.37
N GLY A 202 14.61 11.68 -11.14
CA GLY A 202 13.19 11.95 -11.06
C GLY A 202 12.60 11.69 -9.66
N LEU A 203 11.26 11.61 -9.62
CA LEU A 203 10.49 11.15 -8.46
C LEU A 203 10.52 9.62 -8.42
N ASP A 204 10.83 9.06 -7.26
CA ASP A 204 10.67 7.64 -6.95
C ASP A 204 9.60 7.49 -5.88
N LEU A 205 8.46 6.89 -6.23
CA LEU A 205 7.29 6.77 -5.38
C LEU A 205 6.85 5.31 -5.26
N VAL A 206 6.53 4.88 -4.05
CA VAL A 206 5.97 3.55 -3.79
C VAL A 206 4.64 3.73 -3.07
N LEU A 207 3.60 3.08 -3.60
CA LEU A 207 2.30 2.88 -2.94
C LEU A 207 2.22 1.45 -2.43
N GLU A 208 1.71 1.26 -1.23
CA GLU A 208 1.50 -0.05 -0.62
C GLU A 208 0.16 -0.05 0.10
N ARG A 209 -0.56 -1.17 0.04
CA ARG A 209 -1.76 -1.34 0.86
C ARG A 209 -1.36 -1.51 2.32
N HIS A 210 -1.94 -0.68 3.19
CA HIS A 210 -1.83 -0.78 4.63
C HIS A 210 -2.23 -2.17 5.11
N ARG A 211 -1.46 -2.75 6.04
CA ARG A 211 -1.80 -4.04 6.67
C ARG A 211 -2.11 -3.80 8.14
N ASP A 212 -3.38 -3.98 8.50
CA ASP A 212 -3.87 -3.96 9.89
C ASP A 212 -3.32 -5.13 10.73
#